data_AF-A0A351SAV0-F1
#
_entry.id   AF-A0A351SAV0-F1
#
_cell.length_a   1.000
_cell.length_b   1.000
_cell.length_c   1.000
_cell.angle_alpha   90.00
_cell.angle_beta   90.00
_cell.angle_gamma   90.00
#
_symmetry.space_group_name_H-M   'P 1'
#
loop_
_entity.id
_entity.type
_entity.pdbx_description
1 polymer ?
#
loop_
_entity_poly.entity_id
_entity_poly.type
_entity_poly.pdbx_seq_one_letter_code
_entity_poly.pdbx_strand_id
1 'polypeptide(L)'
;PTEFNEEFCFESKIVGGAVPKEYIGAVEKGIEEQMGSGVLAGYPVIGLKAVLLDGSYHDVDSSEMAFKIAAAMGFREACEQAGPVLLEPVMDVEVVTPGEYMGDVIGDLNKRRGVVHGMD
;
A
#
# COMPACT_ATOMS: atom_id res chain seq x y z
N PRO A 1 -3.57 -4.52 7.97
CA PRO A 1 -2.30 -4.79 7.25
C PRO A 1 -2.22 -6.27 6.86
N THR A 2 -1.92 -6.55 5.60
CA THR A 2 -1.58 -7.90 5.14
C THR A 2 -0.08 -8.14 5.25
N GLU A 3 0.40 -9.33 4.90
CA GLU A 3 1.86 -9.58 4.83
C GLU A 3 2.51 -8.72 3.73
N PHE A 4 3.80 -8.39 3.94
CA PHE A 4 4.60 -7.68 2.96
C PHE A 4 4.68 -8.52 1.66
N ASN A 5 4.29 -7.94 0.52
CA ASN A 5 4.13 -8.57 -0.80
C ASN A 5 2.81 -9.28 -1.11
N GLU A 6 1.79 -9.21 -0.24
CA GLU A 6 0.45 -9.60 -0.68
C GLU A 6 -0.14 -8.55 -1.62
N GLU A 7 -0.74 -9.03 -2.72
CA GLU A 7 -1.51 -8.18 -3.63
C GLU A 7 -2.68 -7.52 -2.89
N PHE A 8 -3.09 -6.36 -3.40
CA PHE A 8 -4.28 -5.67 -2.89
C PHE A 8 -5.49 -6.62 -2.92
N CYS A 9 -6.11 -6.81 -1.76
CA CYS A 9 -7.30 -7.64 -1.64
C CYS A 9 -8.52 -6.76 -1.37
N PHE A 10 -9.51 -6.82 -2.27
CA PHE A 10 -10.82 -6.20 -2.07
C PHE A 10 -11.88 -7.28 -1.81
N GLU A 11 -12.67 -7.11 -0.75
CA GLU A 11 -13.78 -8.00 -0.40
C GLU A 11 -15.06 -7.19 -0.21
N SER A 12 -16.15 -7.55 -0.90
CA SER A 12 -17.47 -6.96 -0.64
C SER A 12 -18.31 -7.86 0.25
N LYS A 13 -18.76 -7.31 1.38
CA LYS A 13 -19.69 -7.94 2.34
C LYS A 13 -21.03 -7.21 2.40
N ILE A 14 -21.37 -6.43 1.37
CA ILE A 14 -22.65 -5.72 1.30
C ILE A 14 -23.82 -6.70 1.37
N VAL A 15 -24.77 -6.40 2.26
CA VAL A 15 -26.02 -7.13 2.43
C VAL A 15 -27.18 -6.21 2.05
N GLY A 16 -28.28 -6.77 1.55
CA GLY A 16 -29.54 -6.03 1.35
C GLY A 16 -29.55 -5.00 0.22
N GLY A 17 -28.49 -4.91 -0.59
CA GLY A 17 -28.44 -3.98 -1.73
C GLY A 17 -28.16 -2.52 -1.34
N ALA A 18 -27.57 -2.29 -0.17
CA ALA A 18 -27.17 -0.95 0.31
C ALA A 18 -26.24 -0.22 -0.67
N VAL A 19 -25.45 -0.98 -1.44
CA VAL A 19 -24.72 -0.52 -2.61
C VAL A 19 -25.12 -1.40 -3.81
N PRO A 20 -25.58 -0.81 -4.93
CA PRO A 20 -25.87 -1.56 -6.15
C PRO A 20 -24.63 -2.31 -6.64
N LYS A 21 -24.82 -3.55 -7.12
CA LYS A 21 -23.70 -4.44 -7.47
C LYS A 21 -22.84 -3.89 -8.62
N GLU A 22 -23.45 -3.13 -9.50
CA GLU A 22 -22.81 -2.43 -10.60
C GLU A 22 -21.76 -1.40 -10.14
N TYR A 23 -21.91 -0.83 -8.94
CA TYR A 23 -20.99 0.18 -8.41
C TYR A 23 -19.90 -0.39 -7.51
N ILE A 24 -19.97 -1.69 -7.16
CA ILE A 24 -18.95 -2.33 -6.31
C ILE A 24 -17.56 -2.26 -6.98
N GLY A 25 -17.49 -2.50 -8.29
CA GLY A 25 -16.23 -2.38 -9.04
C GLY A 25 -15.71 -0.94 -9.13
N ALA A 26 -16.58 0.06 -9.01
CA ALA A 26 -16.19 1.47 -8.97
C ALA A 26 -15.51 1.83 -7.65
N VAL A 27 -16.02 1.26 -6.55
CA VAL A 27 -15.43 1.40 -5.20
C VAL A 27 -14.02 0.81 -5.19
N GLU A 28 -13.88 -0.42 -5.69
CA GLU A 28 -12.58 -1.10 -5.78
C GLU A 28 -11.55 -0.27 -6.56
N LYS A 29 -11.92 0.19 -7.77
CA LYS A 29 -11.06 1.06 -8.59
C LYS A 29 -10.71 2.38 -7.91
N GLY A 30 -11.65 2.97 -7.16
CA GLY A 30 -11.40 4.21 -6.43
C GLY A 30 -10.35 4.03 -5.33
N ILE A 31 -10.37 2.89 -4.65
CA ILE A 31 -9.35 2.52 -3.68
C ILE A 31 -8.01 2.29 -4.38
N GLU A 32 -7.98 1.49 -5.44
CA GLU A 32 -6.76 1.14 -6.18
C GLU A 32 -6.04 2.38 -6.76
N GLU A 33 -6.78 3.33 -7.32
CA GLU A 33 -6.18 4.58 -7.83
C GLU A 33 -5.63 5.47 -6.72
N GLN A 34 -6.33 5.54 -5.59
CA GLN A 34 -5.84 6.29 -4.43
C GLN A 34 -4.62 5.62 -3.80
N MET A 35 -4.57 4.28 -3.79
CA MET A 35 -3.39 3.52 -3.40
C MET A 35 -2.20 3.87 -4.27
N GLY A 36 -2.36 3.95 -5.59
CA GLY A 36 -1.29 4.33 -6.52
C GLY A 36 -0.79 5.76 -6.32
N SER A 37 -1.67 6.68 -5.93
CA SER A 37 -1.33 8.09 -5.66
C SER A 37 -0.60 8.29 -4.32
N GLY A 38 -0.73 7.33 -3.40
CA GLY A 38 -0.15 7.41 -2.07
C GLY A 38 -0.90 8.35 -1.10
N VAL A 39 -0.61 8.18 0.19
CA VAL A 39 -1.25 8.94 1.28
C VAL A 39 -0.27 9.85 2.01
N LEU A 40 0.99 9.43 2.16
CA LEU A 40 2.01 10.18 2.89
C LEU A 40 2.84 11.10 1.98
N ALA A 41 3.67 10.50 1.12
CA ALA A 41 4.68 11.21 0.33
C ALA A 41 4.53 10.96 -1.18
N GLY A 42 3.33 10.57 -1.62
CA GLY A 42 3.06 10.25 -3.03
C GLY A 42 3.58 8.89 -3.48
N TYR A 43 3.98 8.02 -2.55
CA TYR A 43 4.38 6.64 -2.86
C TYR A 43 3.19 5.68 -2.78
N PRO A 44 3.15 4.65 -3.64
CA PRO A 44 2.09 3.66 -3.62
C PRO A 44 1.92 3.00 -2.25
N VAL A 45 0.68 2.83 -1.83
CA VAL A 45 0.34 2.08 -0.61
C VAL A 45 0.30 0.59 -0.95
N ILE A 46 0.93 -0.24 -0.14
CA ILE A 46 0.97 -1.71 -0.28
C ILE A 46 0.60 -2.40 1.04
N GLY A 47 0.34 -3.71 0.99
CA GLY A 47 0.11 -4.52 2.20
C GLY A 47 -1.23 -4.24 2.88
N LEU A 48 -2.31 -4.13 2.09
CA LEU A 48 -3.64 -3.84 2.62
C LEU A 48 -4.75 -4.72 2.03
N LYS A 49 -5.76 -4.94 2.87
CA LYS A 49 -7.04 -5.54 2.50
C LYS A 49 -8.15 -4.54 2.79
N ALA A 50 -8.97 -4.25 1.79
CA ALA A 50 -10.15 -3.40 1.93
C ALA A 50 -11.41 -4.26 1.95
N VAL A 51 -12.33 -3.94 2.85
CA VAL A 51 -13.62 -4.64 2.97
C VAL A 51 -14.75 -3.63 2.88
N LEU A 52 -15.58 -3.76 1.84
CA LEU A 52 -16.80 -2.96 1.70
C LEU A 52 -17.90 -3.58 2.55
N LEU A 53 -18.20 -2.95 3.69
CA LEU A 53 -19.14 -3.47 4.69
C LEU A 53 -20.56 -2.92 4.53
N ASP A 54 -20.68 -1.64 4.19
CA ASP A 54 -21.96 -0.93 4.13
C ASP A 54 -21.86 0.28 3.20
N GLY A 55 -23.00 0.91 2.90
CA GLY A 55 -23.08 2.12 2.11
C GLY A 55 -24.52 2.60 1.91
N SER A 56 -24.67 3.62 1.10
CA SER A 56 -25.98 4.14 0.70
C SER A 56 -25.90 4.71 -0.70
N TYR A 57 -27.02 4.71 -1.41
CA TYR A 57 -27.09 5.29 -2.74
C TYR A 57 -28.41 6.05 -2.92
N HIS A 58 -28.47 6.86 -3.96
CA HIS A 58 -29.64 7.59 -4.40
C HIS A 58 -29.89 7.26 -5.88
N ASP A 59 -31.11 6.85 -6.23
CA ASP A 59 -31.43 6.26 -7.55
C ASP A 59 -31.08 7.17 -8.75
N VAL A 60 -31.12 8.50 -8.56
CA VAL A 60 -30.93 9.48 -9.64
C VAL A 60 -29.57 10.18 -9.58
N ASP A 61 -29.02 10.34 -8.37
CA ASP A 61 -27.80 11.14 -8.15
C ASP A 61 -26.54 10.28 -7.96
N SER A 62 -26.72 8.99 -7.67
CA SER A 62 -25.59 8.06 -7.61
C SER A 62 -25.08 7.72 -9.01
N SER A 63 -23.76 7.73 -9.13
CA SER A 63 -23.06 7.39 -10.36
C SER A 63 -21.79 6.63 -10.04
N GLU A 64 -21.25 5.92 -11.03
CA GLU A 64 -19.99 5.19 -10.90
C GLU A 64 -18.86 6.10 -10.41
N MET A 65 -18.77 7.31 -10.97
CA MET A 65 -17.76 8.30 -10.58
C MET A 65 -17.94 8.75 -9.12
N ALA A 66 -19.18 8.91 -8.65
CA ALA A 66 -19.43 9.32 -7.27
C ALA A 66 -18.94 8.26 -6.28
N PHE A 67 -19.22 6.98 -6.53
CA PHE A 67 -18.74 5.87 -5.70
C PHE A 67 -17.22 5.75 -5.71
N LYS A 68 -16.61 5.95 -6.88
CA LYS A 68 -15.16 5.95 -7.02
C LYS A 68 -14.49 7.05 -6.20
N ILE A 69 -15.01 8.28 -6.27
CA ILE A 69 -14.50 9.42 -5.48
C ILE A 69 -14.72 9.18 -3.98
N ALA A 70 -15.91 8.71 -3.59
CA ALA A 70 -16.22 8.41 -2.19
C ALA A 70 -15.26 7.35 -1.61
N ALA A 71 -14.97 6.30 -2.38
CA ALA A 71 -14.03 5.25 -1.99
C ALA A 71 -12.60 5.77 -1.84
N ALA A 72 -12.13 6.61 -2.77
CA ALA A 72 -10.82 7.25 -2.68
C ALA A 72 -10.68 8.15 -1.44
N MET A 73 -11.72 8.95 -1.15
CA MET A 73 -11.74 9.81 0.03
C MET A 73 -11.72 8.99 1.33
N GLY A 74 -12.59 7.98 1.43
CA GLY A 74 -12.66 7.11 2.62
C GLY A 74 -11.38 6.31 2.84
N PHE A 75 -10.75 5.81 1.77
CA PHE A 75 -9.47 5.13 1.87
C PHE A 75 -8.36 6.05 2.40
N ARG A 76 -8.27 7.28 1.86
CA ARG A 76 -7.25 8.25 2.30
C ARG A 76 -7.37 8.54 3.80
N GLU A 77 -8.58 8.86 4.26
CA GLU A 77 -8.84 9.15 5.67
C GLU A 77 -8.52 7.95 6.57
N ALA A 78 -8.96 6.75 6.16
CA ALA A 78 -8.68 5.52 6.92
C ALA A 78 -7.18 5.23 7.01
N CYS A 79 -6.43 5.42 5.92
CA CYS A 79 -4.99 5.26 5.91
C CYS A 79 -4.27 6.27 6.79
N GLU A 80 -4.67 7.55 6.78
CA GLU A 80 -4.10 8.58 7.66
C GLU A 80 -4.30 8.23 9.15
N GLN A 81 -5.48 7.72 9.51
CA GLN A 81 -5.79 7.27 10.87
C GLN A 81 -5.07 5.98 11.28
N ALA A 82 -4.73 5.12 10.31
CA ALA A 82 -4.08 3.84 10.57
C ALA A 82 -2.57 3.95 10.91
N GLY A 83 -1.99 5.16 10.88
CA GLY A 83 -0.57 5.39 11.17
C GLY A 83 0.33 4.79 10.08
N PRO A 84 0.24 5.27 8.83
CA PRO A 84 1.00 4.70 7.73
C PRO A 84 2.49 4.98 7.93
N VAL A 85 3.33 4.10 7.39
CA VAL A 85 4.80 4.22 7.45
C VAL A 85 5.39 4.17 6.05
N LEU A 86 6.51 4.85 5.87
CA LEU A 86 7.29 4.73 4.63
C LEU A 86 8.11 3.46 4.67
N LEU A 87 8.08 2.74 3.56
CA LEU A 87 8.92 1.57 3.31
C LEU A 87 10.07 1.98 2.40
N GLU A 88 11.26 1.49 2.71
CA GLU A 88 12.45 1.67 1.89
C GLU A 88 12.92 0.31 1.36
N PRO A 89 13.44 0.24 0.12
CA PRO A 89 14.02 -0.99 -0.40
C PRO A 89 15.31 -1.32 0.36
N VAL A 90 15.41 -2.55 0.85
CA VAL A 90 16.66 -3.10 1.40
C VAL A 90 17.29 -3.97 0.32
N MET A 91 18.51 -3.62 -0.08
CA MET A 91 19.23 -4.31 -1.15
C MET A 91 20.10 -5.41 -0.56
N ASP A 92 20.07 -6.59 -1.18
CA ASP A 92 21.08 -7.61 -0.98
C ASP A 92 22.31 -7.26 -1.85
N VAL A 93 23.48 -7.18 -1.23
CA VAL A 93 24.69 -6.64 -1.87
C VAL A 93 25.89 -7.54 -1.60
N GLU A 94 26.53 -7.98 -2.68
CA GLU A 94 27.81 -8.68 -2.65
C GLU A 94 28.94 -7.72 -3.02
N VAL A 95 30.03 -7.75 -2.24
CA VAL A 95 31.19 -6.86 -2.45
C VAL A 95 32.47 -7.68 -2.52
N VAL A 96 33.21 -7.53 -3.62
CA VAL A 96 34.51 -8.17 -3.81
C VAL A 96 35.62 -7.14 -3.63
N THR A 97 36.53 -7.40 -2.71
CA THR A 97 37.65 -6.49 -2.40
C THR A 97 38.90 -7.27 -2.00
N PRO A 98 40.11 -6.77 -2.30
CA PRO A 98 41.33 -7.31 -1.71
C PRO A 98 41.27 -7.30 -0.17
N GLY A 99 41.82 -8.34 0.47
CA GLY A 99 41.72 -8.53 1.93
C GLY A 99 42.28 -7.37 2.76
N GLU A 100 43.22 -6.59 2.22
CA GLU A 100 43.76 -5.39 2.86
C GLU A 100 42.73 -4.26 3.06
N TYR A 101 41.70 -4.18 2.20
CA TYR A 101 40.65 -3.15 2.28
C TYR A 101 39.36 -3.65 2.97
N MET A 102 39.33 -4.91 3.41
CA MET A 102 38.13 -5.53 3.96
C MET A 102 37.57 -4.75 5.15
N GLY A 103 38.43 -4.27 6.05
CA GLY A 103 38.01 -3.46 7.21
C GLY A 103 37.37 -2.13 6.83
N ASP A 104 37.95 -1.43 5.87
CA ASP A 104 37.43 -0.13 5.38
C ASP A 104 36.07 -0.31 4.69
N VAL A 105 35.91 -1.37 3.90
CA VAL A 105 34.65 -1.70 3.20
C VAL A 105 33.52 -1.99 4.20
N ILE A 106 33.77 -2.82 5.22
CA ILE A 106 32.78 -3.09 6.28
C ILE A 106 32.42 -1.79 7.02
N GLY A 107 33.43 -0.96 7.30
CA GLY A 107 33.24 0.35 7.91
C GLY A 107 32.29 1.23 7.11
N ASP A 108 32.41 1.25 5.78
CA ASP A 108 31.51 2.02 4.90
C ASP A 108 30.09 1.43 4.86
N LEU A 109 29.95 0.10 4.78
CA LEU A 109 28.64 -0.56 4.79
C LEU A 109 27.85 -0.27 6.07
N ASN A 110 28.49 -0.36 7.24
CA ASN A 110 27.86 -0.04 8.52
C ASN A 110 27.40 1.43 8.60
N LYS A 111 28.19 2.37 8.08
CA LYS A 111 27.80 3.80 8.00
C LYS A 111 26.56 4.02 7.13
N ARG A 112 26.31 3.14 6.16
CA ARG A 112 25.14 3.18 5.28
C ARG A 112 23.93 2.41 5.84
N ARG A 113 23.95 2.03 7.12
CA ARG A 113 22.93 1.18 7.78
C ARG A 113 22.87 -0.25 7.22
N GLY A 114 23.93 -0.70 6.54
CA GLY A 114 24.04 -2.07 6.07
C GLY A 114 24.25 -3.04 7.22
N VAL A 115 23.75 -4.27 7.06
CA VAL A 115 23.95 -5.37 8.00
C VAL A 115 24.75 -6.45 7.28
N VAL A 116 25.94 -6.78 7.81
CA VAL A 116 26.81 -7.80 7.21
C VAL A 116 26.35 -9.18 7.68
N HIS A 117 25.90 -10.02 6.76
CA HIS A 117 25.39 -11.37 7.05
C HIS A 117 26.44 -12.48 6.98
N GLY A 118 27.54 -12.27 6.25
CA GLY A 118 28.61 -13.25 6.06
C GLY A 118 29.84 -12.62 5.41
N MET A 119 30.98 -13.31 5.52
CA MET A 119 32.26 -12.89 4.95
C MET A 119 32.94 -14.13 4.39
N ASP A 120 32.65 -14.42 3.12
CA ASP A 120 33.20 -15.56 2.38
C ASP A 120 34.32 -15.12 1.41
#